data_AF-A0A946PX29-F1
#
_entry.id   AF-A0A946PX29-F1
#
_cell.length_a   1.000
_cell.length_b   1.000
_cell.length_c   1.000
_cell.angle_alpha   90.00
_cell.angle_beta   90.00
_cell.angle_gamma   90.00
#
_symmetry.space_group_name_H-M   'P 1'
#
loop_
_entity.id
_entity.type
_entity.pdbx_description
1 polymer ?
#
loop_
_entity_poly.entity_id
_entity_poly.type
_entity_poly.pdbx_seq_one_letter_code
_entity_poly.pdbx_strand_id
1 'polypeptide(L)'
;MNRKKAPFSVTILSTMALILVVFNTIRFMTALFKWDLLLSLMPSPGPLYITISGALWTLGWLGVYLGVFFAKRWSGAAFLVLAFLYASYYWLDRLIFQPHIERSNALFSFSISLLFFVSAIIILALPKSREYFYEKV
;
A
#
# COMPACT_ATOMS: atom_id res chain seq x y z
N MET A 1 -15.24 -12.91 22.55
CA MET A 1 -15.37 -13.23 21.10
C MET A 1 -14.18 -14.10 20.71
N ASN A 2 -14.39 -15.42 20.61
CA ASN A 2 -13.31 -16.39 20.43
C ASN A 2 -12.78 -16.33 18.99
N ARG A 3 -11.69 -15.60 18.73
CA ARG A 3 -11.14 -15.43 17.37
C ARG A 3 -10.46 -16.74 16.95
N LYS A 4 -11.06 -17.49 16.02
CA LYS A 4 -10.30 -18.50 15.24
C LYS A 4 -9.04 -17.81 14.69
N LYS A 5 -7.88 -18.45 14.88
CA LYS A 5 -6.56 -17.95 14.46
C LYS A 5 -6.60 -17.61 12.96
N ALA A 6 -6.13 -16.43 12.58
CA ALA A 6 -6.06 -16.06 11.16
C ALA A 6 -5.14 -17.04 10.41
N PRO A 7 -5.52 -17.49 9.20
CA PRO A 7 -4.65 -18.33 8.40
C PRO A 7 -3.40 -17.54 8.05
N PHE A 8 -2.27 -18.24 7.92
CA PHE A 8 -0.98 -17.63 7.64
C PHE A 8 -0.98 -16.74 6.39
N SER A 9 -1.74 -17.12 5.36
CA SER A 9 -1.92 -16.34 4.13
C SER A 9 -2.54 -14.95 4.40
N VAL A 10 -3.55 -14.87 5.27
CA VAL A 10 -4.18 -13.60 5.67
C VAL A 10 -3.25 -12.79 6.57
N THR A 11 -2.44 -13.44 7.40
CA THR A 11 -1.39 -12.74 8.16
C THR A 11 -0.39 -12.08 7.22
N ILE A 12 0.05 -12.74 6.15
CA ILE A 12 0.92 -12.13 5.12
C ILE A 12 0.24 -10.91 4.50
N LEU A 13 -1.02 -11.03 4.09
CA LEU A 13 -1.77 -9.92 3.50
C LEU A 13 -1.89 -8.72 4.46
N SER A 14 -2.18 -9.00 5.72
CA SER A 14 -2.25 -7.98 6.79
C SER A 14 -0.89 -7.30 6.98
N THR A 15 0.21 -8.07 7.01
CA THR A 15 1.57 -7.56 7.12
C THR A 15 1.95 -6.70 5.91
N MET A 16 1.56 -7.10 4.69
CA MET A 16 1.76 -6.29 3.48
C MET A 16 1.09 -4.92 3.60
N ALA A 17 -0.17 -4.88 4.02
CA ALA A 17 -0.86 -3.61 4.28
C ALA A 17 -0.17 -2.79 5.37
N LEU A 18 0.24 -3.42 6.47
CA LEU A 18 0.90 -2.75 7.58
C LEU A 18 2.25 -2.12 7.18
N ILE A 19 3.05 -2.83 6.37
CA ILE A 19 4.30 -2.27 5.81
C ILE A 19 4.01 -1.00 5.02
N LEU A 20 2.95 -1.00 4.20
CA LEU A 20 2.56 0.18 3.43
C LEU A 20 2.02 1.32 4.31
N VAL A 21 1.32 1.02 5.41
CA VAL A 21 0.96 2.03 6.42
C VAL A 21 2.20 2.69 6.98
N VAL A 22 3.15 1.89 7.48
CA VAL A 22 4.38 2.40 8.10
C VAL A 22 5.18 3.22 7.10
N PHE A 23 5.37 2.70 5.89
CA PHE A 23 6.12 3.39 4.84
C PHE A 23 5.51 4.75 4.48
N ASN A 24 4.19 4.81 4.27
CA ASN A 24 3.52 6.06 3.93
C ASN A 24 3.43 7.02 5.12
N THR A 25 3.35 6.50 6.35
CA THR A 25 3.40 7.32 7.56
C THR A 25 4.76 8.00 7.68
N ILE A 26 5.85 7.25 7.50
CA ILE A 26 7.21 7.82 7.48
C ILE A 26 7.28 8.90 6.39
N ARG A 27 6.80 8.61 5.17
CA ARG A 27 6.80 9.57 4.07
C ARG A 27 6.05 10.86 4.41
N PHE A 28 4.86 10.75 5.00
CA PHE A 28 4.04 11.87 5.45
C PHE A 28 4.75 12.70 6.52
N MET A 29 5.26 12.05 7.57
CA MET A 29 5.92 12.72 8.69
C MET A 29 7.23 13.38 8.25
N THR A 30 8.02 12.72 7.39
CA THR A 30 9.25 13.30 6.83
C THR A 30 8.93 14.54 6.01
N ALA A 31 7.86 14.53 5.20
CA ALA A 31 7.48 15.70 4.43
C ALA A 31 7.06 16.89 5.30
N LEU A 32 6.37 16.64 6.41
CA LEU A 32 6.03 17.67 7.40
C LEU A 32 7.27 18.23 8.11
N PHE A 33 8.16 17.36 8.59
CA PHE A 33 9.31 17.80 9.40
C PHE A 33 10.50 18.34 8.58
N LYS A 34 10.60 17.97 7.30
CA LYS A 34 11.70 18.35 6.41
C LYS A 34 11.20 19.21 5.25
N TRP A 35 10.19 20.05 5.52
CA TRP A 35 9.52 20.87 4.52
C TRP A 35 10.49 21.76 3.74
N ASP A 36 11.33 22.56 4.43
CA ASP A 36 12.29 23.47 3.80
C ASP A 36 13.39 22.74 3.01
N LEU A 37 13.78 21.56 3.49
CA LEU A 37 14.73 20.70 2.78
C LEU A 37 14.14 20.18 1.47
N LEU A 38 12.87 19.78 1.47
CA LEU A 38 12.18 19.35 0.27
C LEU A 38 11.98 20.51 -0.72
N LEU A 39 11.69 21.73 -0.24
CA LEU A 39 11.62 22.92 -1.11
C LEU A 39 12.95 23.23 -1.79
N SER A 40 14.07 23.05 -1.08
CA SER A 40 15.39 23.35 -1.64
C SER A 40 15.94 22.29 -2.58
N LEU A 41 15.71 21.00 -2.30
CA LEU A 41 16.28 19.89 -3.07
C LEU A 41 15.34 19.32 -4.16
N MET A 42 14.03 19.34 -3.92
CA MET A 42 13.04 18.73 -4.82
C MET A 42 11.78 19.62 -4.94
N PRO A 43 11.90 20.80 -5.56
CA PRO A 43 10.81 21.78 -5.63
C PRO A 43 9.59 21.28 -6.41
N SER A 44 9.72 20.25 -7.26
CA SER A 44 8.62 19.57 -7.93
C SER A 44 8.64 18.08 -7.58
N PRO A 45 7.51 17.48 -7.11
CA PRO A 45 6.17 18.05 -6.98
C PRO A 45 5.96 18.98 -5.77
N GLY A 46 6.98 19.11 -4.93
CA GLY A 46 6.97 19.95 -3.74
C GLY A 46 6.43 19.23 -2.48
N PRO A 47 6.68 19.80 -1.28
CA PRO A 47 6.39 19.12 -0.02
C PRO A 47 4.89 18.89 0.21
N LEU A 48 4.05 19.85 -0.19
CA LEU A 48 2.59 19.77 0.00
C LEU A 48 1.99 18.54 -0.67
N TYR A 49 2.42 18.26 -1.91
CA TYR A 49 1.99 17.06 -2.63
C TYR A 49 2.38 15.79 -1.87
N ILE A 50 3.64 15.69 -1.44
CA ILE A 50 4.18 14.52 -0.74
C ILE A 50 3.45 14.29 0.59
N THR A 51 3.16 15.36 1.33
CA THR A 51 2.38 15.33 2.57
C THR A 51 0.96 14.82 2.34
N ILE A 52 0.20 15.42 1.42
CA ILE A 52 -1.20 15.04 1.17
C ILE A 52 -1.29 13.60 0.68
N SER A 53 -0.47 13.24 -0.31
CA SER A 53 -0.45 11.88 -0.85
C SER A 53 0.03 10.86 0.21
N GLY A 54 1.03 11.19 1.02
CA GLY A 54 1.48 10.35 2.14
C GLY A 54 0.38 10.10 3.17
N ALA A 55 -0.38 11.13 3.55
CA ALA A 55 -1.52 11.00 4.46
C ALA A 55 -2.63 10.15 3.86
N LEU A 56 -3.01 10.41 2.60
CA LEU A 56 -4.04 9.67 1.88
C LEU A 56 -3.73 8.17 1.84
N TRP A 57 -2.51 7.80 1.46
CA TRP A 57 -2.10 6.40 1.37
C TRP A 57 -1.95 5.75 2.73
N THR A 58 -1.49 6.47 3.75
CA THR A 58 -1.46 5.98 5.14
C THR A 58 -2.86 5.60 5.61
N LEU A 59 -3.83 6.50 5.44
CA LEU A 59 -5.20 6.27 5.88
C LEU A 59 -5.87 5.15 5.08
N GLY A 60 -5.66 5.10 3.76
CA GLY A 60 -6.18 4.03 2.91
C GLY A 60 -5.67 2.66 3.35
N TRP A 61 -4.35 2.50 3.49
CA TRP A 61 -3.75 1.22 3.88
C TRP A 61 -4.09 0.85 5.33
N LEU A 62 -4.25 1.83 6.22
CA LEU A 62 -4.69 1.60 7.59
C LEU A 62 -6.13 1.08 7.63
N GLY A 63 -7.02 1.66 6.83
CA GLY A 63 -8.39 1.18 6.67
C GLY A 63 -8.44 -0.27 6.18
N VAL A 64 -7.65 -0.59 5.15
CA VAL A 64 -7.51 -1.97 4.64
C VAL A 64 -6.95 -2.91 5.70
N TYR A 65 -5.87 -2.54 6.39
CA TYR A 65 -5.27 -3.32 7.47
C TYR A 65 -6.28 -3.64 8.57
N LEU A 66 -7.01 -2.64 9.07
CA LEU A 66 -8.05 -2.83 10.08
C LEU A 66 -9.18 -3.72 9.54
N GLY A 67 -9.60 -3.52 8.29
CA GLY A 67 -10.56 -4.37 7.60
C GLY A 67 -10.13 -5.85 7.60
N VAL A 68 -8.88 -6.12 7.23
CA VAL A 68 -8.31 -7.48 7.22
C VAL A 68 -8.20 -8.04 8.63
N PHE A 69 -7.68 -7.25 9.59
CA PHE A 69 -7.49 -7.64 10.99
C PHE A 69 -8.80 -8.00 11.70
N PHE A 70 -9.88 -7.26 11.39
CA PHE A 70 -11.23 -7.53 11.89
C PHE A 70 -12.03 -8.48 10.98
N ALA A 71 -11.40 -9.03 9.93
CA ALA A 71 -12.01 -9.97 8.99
C ALA A 71 -13.31 -9.47 8.36
N LYS A 72 -13.35 -8.19 7.97
CA LYS A 72 -14.50 -7.60 7.30
C LYS A 72 -14.60 -8.12 5.87
N ARG A 73 -15.80 -8.46 5.41
CA ARG A 73 -16.07 -9.00 4.06
C ARG A 73 -15.56 -8.11 2.93
N TRP A 74 -15.64 -6.79 3.10
CA TRP A 74 -15.19 -5.82 2.09
C TRP A 74 -13.66 -5.71 1.98
N SER A 75 -12.91 -6.19 2.97
CA SER A 75 -11.47 -5.93 3.07
C SER A 75 -10.65 -6.54 1.93
N GLY A 76 -11.03 -7.71 1.42
CA GLY A 76 -10.36 -8.32 0.28
C GLY A 76 -10.49 -7.49 -1.00
N ALA A 77 -11.71 -7.04 -1.32
CA ALA A 77 -11.95 -6.18 -2.47
C ALA A 77 -11.24 -4.82 -2.32
N ALA A 78 -11.33 -4.21 -1.14
CA ALA A 78 -10.65 -2.95 -0.85
C ALA A 78 -9.13 -3.07 -0.96
N PHE A 79 -8.53 -4.19 -0.53
CA PHE A 79 -7.10 -4.44 -0.70
C PHE A 79 -6.70 -4.41 -2.19
N LEU A 80 -7.43 -5.12 -3.05
CA LEU A 80 -7.11 -5.18 -4.49
C LEU A 80 -7.29 -3.83 -5.18
N VAL A 81 -8.39 -3.11 -4.88
CA VAL A 81 -8.62 -1.78 -5.43
C VAL A 81 -7.50 -0.82 -4.99
N LEU A 82 -7.17 -0.81 -3.70
CA LEU A 82 -6.15 0.09 -3.18
C LEU A 82 -4.75 -0.28 -3.69
N ALA A 83 -4.43 -1.57 -3.82
CA ALA A 83 -3.19 -2.05 -4.41
C ALA A 83 -3.02 -1.57 -5.86
N PHE A 84 -4.10 -1.66 -6.66
CA PHE A 84 -4.09 -1.19 -8.04
C PHE A 84 -3.90 0.32 -8.13
N LEU A 85 -4.65 1.08 -7.33
CA LEU A 85 -4.53 2.54 -7.28
C LEU A 85 -3.14 2.98 -6.82
N TYR A 86 -2.57 2.31 -5.81
CA TYR A 86 -1.23 2.60 -5.29
C TYR A 86 -0.14 2.29 -6.31
N ALA A 87 -0.25 1.17 -7.03
CA ALA A 87 0.68 0.84 -8.12
C ALA A 87 0.60 1.87 -9.26
N SER A 88 -0.62 2.25 -9.65
CA SER A 88 -0.84 3.28 -10.68
C SER A 88 -0.24 4.62 -10.26
N TYR A 89 -0.49 5.03 -9.01
CA TYR A 89 0.08 6.22 -8.41
C TYR A 89 1.62 6.21 -8.42
N TYR A 90 2.24 5.11 -8.00
CA TYR A 90 3.70 4.96 -8.05
C TYR A 90 4.26 5.16 -9.46
N TRP A 91 3.64 4.54 -10.46
CA TRP A 91 4.09 4.65 -11.85
C TRP A 91 3.86 6.04 -12.43
N LEU A 92 2.74 6.70 -12.11
CA LEU A 92 2.50 8.08 -12.51
C LEU A 92 3.54 9.02 -11.91
N ASP A 93 3.80 8.94 -10.59
CA ASP A 93 4.83 9.75 -9.93
C ASP A 93 6.20 9.53 -10.55
N ARG A 94 6.55 8.26 -10.81
CA ARG A 94 7.81 7.88 -11.45
C ARG A 94 7.94 8.42 -12.87
N LEU A 95 6.87 8.38 -13.66
CA LEU A 95 6.90 8.82 -15.06
C LEU A 95 6.84 10.35 -15.20
N ILE A 96 6.26 11.06 -14.22
CA ILE A 96 6.11 12.53 -14.25
C ILE A 96 7.29 13.21 -13.58
N PHE A 97 7.69 12.78 -12.38
CA PHE A 97 8.62 13.53 -11.53
C PHE A 97 10.06 13.01 -11.53
N GLN A 98 10.31 11.73 -11.84
CA GLN A 98 11.69 11.21 -11.83
C GLN A 98 12.37 11.43 -13.19
N PRO A 99 13.59 12.01 -13.24
CA PRO A 99 14.36 12.15 -14.46
C PRO A 99 14.66 10.79 -15.12
N HIS A 100 14.77 10.74 -16.46
CA HIS A 100 15.00 9.50 -17.20
C HIS A 100 16.27 8.74 -16.77
N ILE A 101 17.34 9.45 -16.42
CA ILE A 101 18.62 8.88 -15.97
C ILE A 101 18.46 8.07 -14.67
N GLU A 102 17.52 8.46 -13.80
CA GLU A 102 17.28 7.78 -12.52
C GLU A 102 16.36 6.55 -12.66
N ARG A 103 15.81 6.28 -13.86
CA ARG A 103 14.86 5.18 -14.10
C ARG A 103 15.51 3.84 -14.45
N SER A 104 16.81 3.66 -14.23
CA SER A 104 17.56 2.45 -14.64
C SER A 104 16.99 1.13 -14.09
N ASN A 105 16.32 1.16 -12.94
CA ASN A 105 15.69 -0.02 -12.31
C ASN A 105 14.22 -0.25 -12.70
N ALA A 106 13.74 0.29 -13.83
CA ALA A 106 12.33 0.21 -14.22
C ALA A 106 11.81 -1.23 -14.29
N LEU A 107 12.58 -2.14 -14.89
CA LEU A 107 12.20 -3.55 -15.00
C LEU A 107 12.05 -4.21 -13.61
N PHE A 108 12.99 -3.93 -12.70
CA PHE A 108 12.92 -4.45 -11.34
C PHE A 108 11.68 -3.94 -10.61
N SER A 109 11.42 -2.64 -10.68
CA SER A 109 10.24 -2.05 -10.04
C SER A 109 8.93 -2.57 -10.61
N PHE A 110 8.86 -2.80 -11.93
CA PHE A 110 7.69 -3.41 -12.56
C PHE A 110 7.46 -4.83 -12.06
N SER A 111 8.52 -5.65 -12.03
CA SER A 111 8.47 -7.02 -11.52
C SER A 111 8.01 -7.07 -10.07
N ILE A 112 8.49 -6.17 -9.21
CA ILE A 112 8.05 -6.10 -7.80
C ILE A 112 6.60 -5.63 -7.67
N SER A 113 6.18 -4.62 -8.42
CA SER A 113 4.76 -4.18 -8.43
C SER A 113 3.83 -5.31 -8.88
N LEU A 114 4.22 -6.04 -9.92
CA LEU A 114 3.46 -7.18 -10.42
C LEU A 114 3.42 -8.32 -9.41
N LEU A 115 4.57 -8.67 -8.80
CA LEU A 115 4.66 -9.70 -7.77
C LEU A 115 3.77 -9.37 -6.57
N PHE A 116 3.80 -8.12 -6.09
CA PHE A 116 2.94 -7.65 -5.00
C PHE A 116 1.45 -7.82 -5.36
N PHE A 117 1.05 -7.40 -6.55
CA PHE A 117 -0.35 -7.45 -6.96
C PHE A 117 -0.84 -8.89 -7.19
N VAL A 118 -0.06 -9.71 -7.89
CA VAL A 118 -0.38 -11.12 -8.16
C VAL A 118 -0.42 -11.93 -6.86
N SER A 119 0.54 -11.74 -5.95
CA SER A 119 0.54 -12.42 -4.66
C SER A 119 -0.70 -12.08 -3.83
N ALA A 120 -1.16 -10.81 -3.84
CA ALA A 120 -2.39 -10.42 -3.19
C ALA A 120 -3.62 -11.14 -3.77
N ILE A 121 -3.72 -11.23 -5.11
CA ILE A 121 -4.79 -11.97 -5.79
C ILE A 121 -4.77 -13.45 -5.39
N ILE A 122 -3.60 -14.10 -5.47
CA ILE A 122 -3.45 -15.52 -5.12
C ILE A 122 -3.88 -15.74 -3.67
N ILE A 123 -3.37 -14.93 -2.72
CA ILE A 123 -3.70 -15.05 -1.30
C ILE A 123 -5.20 -14.92 -1.07
N LEU A 124 -5.87 -13.97 -1.71
CA LEU A 124 -7.32 -13.76 -1.59
C LEU A 124 -8.15 -14.84 -2.29
N ALA A 125 -7.61 -15.51 -3.30
CA ALA A 125 -8.25 -16.62 -3.99
C ALA A 125 -8.17 -17.95 -3.21
N LEU A 126 -7.22 -18.10 -2.28
CA LEU A 126 -7.07 -19.33 -1.49
C LEU A 126 -8.35 -19.62 -0.65
N PRO A 127 -8.80 -20.90 -0.59
CA PRO A 127 -10.02 -21.28 0.14
C PRO A 127 -10.03 -20.82 1.60
N LYS A 128 -8.92 -21.03 2.31
CA LYS A 128 -8.76 -20.63 3.72
C LYS A 128 -8.89 -19.11 3.94
N SER A 129 -8.40 -18.31 3.00
CA SER A 129 -8.56 -16.85 3.07
C SER A 129 -10.02 -16.46 2.82
N ARG A 130 -10.70 -17.11 1.87
CA ARG A 130 -12.13 -16.88 1.62
C ARG A 130 -12.96 -17.23 2.85
N GLU A 131 -12.78 -18.41 3.42
CA GLU A 131 -13.45 -18.83 4.67
C GLU A 131 -13.27 -17.80 5.79
N TYR A 132 -12.05 -17.29 5.97
CA TYR A 132 -11.77 -16.27 6.99
C TYR A 132 -12.61 -15.00 6.87
N PHE A 133 -12.92 -14.56 5.64
CA PHE A 133 -13.73 -13.36 5.37
C PHE A 133 -15.24 -13.66 5.29
N TYR A 134 -15.64 -14.86 4.85
CA TYR A 134 -17.05 -15.19 4.58
C TYR A 134 -17.77 -15.94 5.72
N GLU A 135 -17.08 -16.78 6.52
CA GLU A 135 -17.67 -17.53 7.64
C GLU A 135 -18.05 -16.66 8.85
N LYS A 136 -17.55 -15.43 8.96
CA LYS A 136 -17.80 -14.55 10.13
C LYS A 136 -19.08 -13.71 10.00
N VAL A 137 -20.21 -14.35 9.75
CA VAL A 137 -21.55 -13.77 10.03
C VAL A 137 -22.24 -14.59 11.10
#